data_AF-A0A1I0F7S2-F1
#
_entry.id   AF-A0A1I0F7S2-F1
#
_cell.length_a   1.000
_cell.length_b   1.000
_cell.length_c   1.000
_cell.angle_alpha   90.00
_cell.angle_beta   90.00
_cell.angle_gamma   90.00
#
_symmetry.space_group_name_H-M   'P 1'
#
loop_
_entity.id
_entity.type
_entity.pdbx_description
1 polymer ?
#
loop_
_entity_poly.entity_id
_entity_poly.type
_entity_poly.pdbx_seq_one_letter_code
_entity_poly.pdbx_strand_id
1 'polypeptide(L)'
;MTEAQDSGGLLRIAGVSRTQNALVVRYSLHGEGKAPVWVLDQLFRSSPAGHYHLEPERAYVEARDGVLILSRALRKVPDDVDVESPEVPCVRRLAPAETLTGEIRVPLPLQEDLPYHKGGPLDVAALTSVRVRVGYLVDAPDLRFREAKDDQGRVCRSPRYATAVTRQQFAEVGQLPLPAQANP
;
A
#
# COMPACT_ATOMS: atom_id res chain seq x y z
N MET A 1 -6.62 -11.38 -18.96
CA MET A 1 -7.36 -11.98 -17.83
C MET A 1 -6.31 -12.68 -16.99
N THR A 2 -5.72 -11.97 -16.03
CA THR A 2 -4.55 -12.44 -15.27
C THR A 2 -5.08 -12.97 -13.95
N GLU A 3 -4.94 -14.28 -13.73
CA GLU A 3 -5.25 -14.94 -12.47
C GLU A 3 -4.50 -14.23 -11.33
N ALA A 4 -5.24 -13.81 -10.31
CA ALA A 4 -4.65 -13.41 -9.04
C ALA A 4 -4.06 -14.67 -8.42
N GLN A 5 -2.73 -14.79 -8.46
CA GLN A 5 -2.02 -15.80 -7.67
C GLN A 5 -2.36 -15.59 -6.20
N ASP A 6 -3.05 -16.59 -5.65
CA ASP A 6 -3.28 -16.77 -4.23
C ASP A 6 -1.94 -16.74 -3.50
N SER A 7 -1.61 -15.59 -2.88
CA SER A 7 -0.35 -15.36 -2.16
C SER A 7 -0.42 -15.95 -0.74
N GLY A 8 -1.10 -17.10 -0.62
CA GLY A 8 -1.72 -17.66 0.59
C GLY A 8 -0.77 -17.92 1.76
N GLY A 9 -0.25 -16.84 2.34
CA GLY A 9 0.57 -16.83 3.54
C GLY A 9 1.42 -15.58 3.73
N LEU A 10 1.79 -14.86 2.65
CA LEU A 10 2.64 -13.67 2.73
C LEU A 10 1.99 -12.58 3.57
N LEU A 11 0.74 -12.20 3.32
CA LEU A 11 0.04 -11.17 4.08
C LEU A 11 -0.90 -11.80 5.11
N ARG A 12 -0.84 -11.35 6.37
CA ARG A 12 -1.78 -11.72 7.43
C ARG A 12 -2.30 -10.48 8.13
N ILE A 13 -3.58 -10.45 8.43
CA ILE A 13 -4.22 -9.35 9.17
C ILE A 13 -4.29 -9.73 10.64
N ALA A 14 -3.65 -8.92 11.48
CA ALA A 14 -3.67 -9.07 12.93
C ALA A 14 -4.92 -8.45 13.56
N GLY A 15 -5.49 -7.42 12.92
CA GLY A 15 -6.75 -6.83 13.34
C GLY A 15 -7.17 -5.65 12.49
N VAL A 16 -8.49 -5.42 12.47
CA VAL A 16 -9.13 -4.25 11.87
C VAL A 16 -9.92 -3.59 12.99
N SER A 17 -9.70 -2.30 13.23
CA SER A 17 -10.46 -1.54 14.23
C SER A 17 -10.89 -0.19 13.70
N ARG A 18 -12.08 0.26 14.13
CA ARG A 18 -12.60 1.59 13.81
C ARG A 18 -12.72 2.40 15.10
N THR A 19 -11.94 3.46 15.16
CA THR A 19 -12.00 4.48 16.21
C THR A 19 -12.92 5.62 15.78
N GLN A 20 -13.05 6.66 16.62
CA GLN A 20 -13.76 7.88 16.25
C GLN A 20 -13.13 8.59 15.04
N ASN A 21 -11.80 8.55 14.92
CA ASN A 21 -11.05 9.41 13.98
C ASN A 21 -10.34 8.63 12.87
N ALA A 22 -10.32 7.30 12.92
CA ALA A 22 -9.61 6.48 11.96
C ALA A 22 -10.10 5.03 11.89
N LEU A 23 -9.98 4.46 10.69
CA LEU A 23 -9.91 3.02 10.47
C LEU A 23 -8.43 2.59 10.55
N VAL A 24 -8.15 1.58 11.35
CA VAL A 24 -6.79 1.06 11.56
C VAL A 24 -6.74 -0.41 11.19
N VAL A 25 -5.77 -0.79 10.36
CA VAL A 25 -5.50 -2.19 10.02
C VAL A 25 -4.07 -2.54 10.38
N ARG A 26 -3.90 -3.52 11.26
CA ARG A 26 -2.59 -4.07 11.62
C ARG A 26 -2.35 -5.35 10.86
N TYR A 27 -1.17 -5.48 10.26
CA TYR A 27 -0.82 -6.62 9.44
C TYR A 27 0.62 -7.05 9.62
N SER A 28 0.91 -8.29 9.22
CA SER A 28 2.25 -8.82 9.07
C SER A 28 2.46 -9.36 7.67
N LEU A 29 3.70 -9.24 7.21
CA LEU A 29 4.19 -9.81 5.96
C LEU A 29 5.24 -10.87 6.30
N HIS A 30 5.06 -12.09 5.82
CA HIS A 30 5.95 -13.21 6.09
C HIS A 30 6.72 -13.54 4.82
N GLY A 31 8.04 -13.63 4.94
CA GLY A 31 8.92 -14.00 3.85
C GLY A 31 8.76 -15.48 3.51
N GLU A 32 7.86 -15.78 2.59
CA GLU A 32 7.60 -17.12 2.12
C GLU A 32 8.42 -17.42 0.84
N GLY A 33 8.90 -18.65 0.72
CA GLY A 33 9.71 -19.08 -0.42
C GLY A 33 11.21 -18.98 -0.20
N LYS A 34 11.98 -19.07 -1.30
CA LYS A 34 13.45 -19.18 -1.29
C LYS A 34 14.19 -17.89 -1.60
N ALA A 35 13.50 -16.89 -2.16
CA ALA A 35 14.08 -15.63 -2.59
C ALA A 35 13.53 -14.48 -1.73
N PRO A 36 14.34 -13.45 -1.43
CA PRO A 36 13.84 -12.25 -0.80
C PRO A 36 12.86 -11.51 -1.74
N VAL A 37 12.00 -10.70 -1.14
CA VAL A 37 11.10 -9.79 -1.85
C VAL A 37 11.29 -8.35 -1.38
N TRP A 38 10.92 -7.41 -2.23
CA TRP A 38 10.88 -5.98 -1.92
C TRP A 38 9.42 -5.55 -1.82
N VAL A 39 8.99 -5.21 -0.61
CA VAL A 39 7.62 -4.84 -0.28
C VAL A 39 7.43 -3.34 -0.50
N LEU A 40 6.44 -2.94 -1.29
CA LEU A 40 6.10 -1.55 -1.60
C LEU A 40 5.17 -0.95 -0.53
N ASP A 41 5.62 -0.88 0.72
CA ASP A 41 4.76 -0.51 1.86
C ASP A 41 5.10 0.82 2.53
N GLN A 42 5.99 1.61 1.95
CA GLN A 42 6.36 2.94 2.43
C GLN A 42 5.87 4.00 1.44
N LEU A 43 4.63 4.45 1.62
CA LEU A 43 4.11 5.61 0.88
C LEU A 43 4.69 6.91 1.45
N PHE A 44 4.58 7.98 0.68
CA PHE A 44 5.01 9.31 1.07
C PHE A 44 4.01 10.35 0.59
N ARG A 45 4.19 11.58 1.07
CA ARG A 45 3.70 12.79 0.42
C ARG A 45 4.88 13.62 -0.06
N SER A 46 4.67 14.31 -1.17
CA SER A 46 5.61 15.28 -1.70
C SER A 46 5.15 16.68 -1.31
N SER A 47 6.05 17.50 -0.77
CA SER A 47 5.79 18.92 -0.52
C SER A 47 5.89 19.72 -1.83
N PRO A 48 5.34 20.96 -1.89
CA PRO A 48 5.53 21.84 -3.04
C PRO A 48 7.00 22.14 -3.36
N ALA A 49 7.90 22.02 -2.38
CA ALA A 49 9.35 22.18 -2.55
C ALA A 49 10.04 20.90 -3.06
N GLY A 50 9.29 19.83 -3.32
CA GLY A 50 9.80 18.55 -3.80
C GLY A 50 10.42 17.66 -2.71
N HIS A 51 10.23 17.99 -1.43
CA HIS A 51 10.66 17.12 -0.33
C HIS A 51 9.71 15.94 -0.18
N TYR A 52 10.26 14.74 0.00
CA TYR A 52 9.50 13.57 0.40
C TYR A 52 9.28 13.60 1.91
N HIS A 53 8.08 13.24 2.35
CA HIS A 53 7.76 12.93 3.73
C HIS A 53 7.20 11.51 3.77
N LEU A 54 7.96 10.55 4.32
CA LEU A 54 7.46 9.17 4.43
C LEU A 54 6.28 9.12 5.41
N GLU A 55 5.18 8.53 4.94
CA GLU A 55 3.97 8.26 5.72
C GLU A 55 3.78 6.74 5.78
N PRO A 56 4.50 6.03 6.65
CA PRO A 56 4.49 4.56 6.71
C PRO A 56 3.13 3.97 7.10
N GLU A 57 2.20 4.80 7.58
CA GLU A 57 0.82 4.43 7.89
C GLU A 57 -0.16 4.67 6.73
N ARG A 58 0.21 5.48 5.73
CA ARG A 58 -0.66 5.79 4.59
C ARG A 58 -0.95 4.53 3.76
N ALA A 59 -2.12 4.49 3.15
CA ALA A 59 -2.48 3.58 2.07
C ALA A 59 -3.25 4.38 1.03
N TYR A 60 -3.24 3.92 -0.22
CA TYR A 60 -4.24 4.34 -1.17
C TYR A 60 -5.59 3.77 -0.76
N VAL A 61 -6.61 4.59 -0.90
CA VAL A 61 -7.98 4.30 -0.48
C VAL A 61 -8.86 4.40 -1.70
N GLU A 62 -9.58 3.33 -2.02
CA GLU A 62 -10.62 3.31 -3.06
C GLU A 62 -11.82 2.49 -2.58
N ALA A 63 -13.02 2.81 -3.05
CA ALA A 63 -14.23 2.05 -2.75
C ALA A 63 -14.81 1.46 -4.02
N ARG A 64 -15.18 0.18 -3.97
CA ARG A 64 -15.80 -0.50 -5.10
C ARG A 64 -16.77 -1.56 -4.62
N ASP A 65 -18.00 -1.52 -5.13
CA ASP A 65 -19.03 -2.55 -4.90
C ASP A 65 -19.23 -2.87 -3.40
N GLY A 66 -19.23 -1.84 -2.54
CA GLY A 66 -19.37 -1.96 -1.09
C GLY A 66 -18.11 -2.43 -0.34
N VAL A 67 -16.97 -2.53 -1.01
CA VAL A 67 -15.68 -2.92 -0.44
C VAL A 67 -14.75 -1.72 -0.36
N LEU A 68 -14.21 -1.45 0.83
CA LEU A 68 -13.10 -0.53 1.01
C LEU A 68 -11.78 -1.23 0.66
N ILE A 69 -11.05 -0.73 -0.31
CA ILE A 69 -9.78 -1.30 -0.74
C ILE A 69 -8.67 -0.38 -0.22
N LEU A 70 -7.82 -0.94 0.64
CA LEU A 70 -6.63 -0.29 1.18
C LEU A 70 -5.41 -0.89 0.51
N SER A 71 -4.69 -0.10 -0.29
CA SER A 71 -3.54 -0.62 -1.04
C SER A 71 -2.26 0.13 -0.78
N ARG A 72 -1.15 -0.61 -0.69
CA ARG A 72 0.21 -0.09 -0.71
C ARG A 72 0.95 -0.76 -1.85
N ALA A 73 1.09 -0.07 -2.96
CA ALA A 73 1.58 -0.67 -4.18
C ALA A 73 2.01 0.39 -5.18
N LEU A 74 2.74 0.00 -6.20
CA LEU A 74 2.92 0.83 -7.39
C LEU A 74 1.62 0.87 -8.18
N ARG A 75 1.13 2.08 -8.51
CA ARG A 75 -0.01 2.26 -9.42
C ARG A 75 0.52 2.64 -10.80
N LYS A 76 -0.07 2.05 -11.84
CA LYS A 76 0.19 2.45 -13.22
C LYS A 76 -0.30 3.89 -13.41
N VAL A 77 0.53 4.76 -13.97
CA VAL A 77 0.11 6.05 -14.53
C VAL A 77 -0.92 5.75 -15.62
N PRO A 78 -2.13 6.33 -15.54
CA PRO A 78 -3.13 6.20 -16.59
C PRO A 78 -2.59 6.69 -17.93
N ASP A 79 -3.04 6.09 -19.03
CA ASP A 79 -2.53 6.40 -20.37
C ASP A 79 -2.90 7.83 -20.84
N ASP A 80 -3.87 8.47 -20.17
CA ASP A 80 -4.37 9.83 -20.38
C ASP A 80 -3.80 10.86 -19.40
N VAL A 81 -2.87 10.46 -18.53
CA VAL A 81 -2.24 11.36 -17.54
C VAL A 81 -0.76 11.51 -17.86
N ASP A 82 -0.33 12.77 -18.04
CA ASP A 82 1.09 13.12 -18.18
C ASP A 82 1.68 13.48 -16.81
N VAL A 83 2.84 12.90 -16.47
CA VAL A 83 3.54 13.15 -15.20
C VAL A 83 5.04 13.32 -15.45
N GLU A 84 5.65 14.32 -14.81
CA GLU A 84 7.11 14.48 -14.82
C GLU A 84 7.81 13.29 -14.16
N SER A 85 7.20 12.70 -13.14
CA SER A 85 7.70 11.54 -12.42
C SER A 85 6.56 10.76 -11.77
N PRO A 86 6.43 9.45 -12.04
CA PRO A 86 5.44 8.59 -11.38
C PRO A 86 5.66 8.53 -9.86
N GLU A 87 4.57 8.39 -9.10
CA GLU A 87 4.64 8.06 -7.67
C GLU A 87 5.11 6.60 -7.52
N VAL A 88 6.30 6.41 -6.93
CA VAL A 88 6.89 5.09 -6.69
C VAL A 88 7.12 4.90 -5.19
N PRO A 89 6.34 4.05 -4.50
CA PRO A 89 6.54 3.77 -3.08
C PRO A 89 7.97 3.33 -2.76
N CYS A 90 8.44 3.68 -1.57
CA CYS A 90 9.70 3.14 -1.08
C CYS A 90 9.48 1.68 -0.63
N VAL A 91 10.55 0.91 -0.68
CA VAL A 91 10.52 -0.53 -0.40
C VAL A 91 11.22 -0.90 0.89
N ARG A 92 10.70 -1.94 1.53
CA ARG A 92 11.41 -2.71 2.57
C ARG A 92 11.76 -4.08 2.03
N ARG A 93 12.95 -4.58 2.34
CA ARG A 93 13.35 -5.96 2.01
C ARG A 93 12.71 -6.90 3.02
N LEU A 94 12.20 -8.03 2.54
CA LEU A 94 11.70 -9.13 3.34
C LEU A 94 12.42 -10.42 2.87
N ALA A 95 13.35 -10.93 3.68
CA ALA A 95 14.03 -12.17 3.39
C ALA A 95 13.16 -13.40 3.76
N PRO A 96 13.49 -14.60 3.25
CA PRO A 96 12.84 -15.84 3.68
C PRO A 96 12.87 -16.00 5.21
N ALA A 97 11.75 -16.45 5.79
CA ALA A 97 11.53 -16.62 7.22
C ALA A 97 11.56 -15.32 8.07
N GLU A 98 11.77 -14.15 7.47
CA GLU A 98 11.57 -12.88 8.16
C GLU A 98 10.10 -12.52 8.24
N THR A 99 9.78 -11.62 9.17
CA THR A 99 8.45 -11.02 9.29
C THR A 99 8.61 -9.51 9.38
N LEU A 100 7.88 -8.79 8.53
CA LEU A 100 7.68 -7.35 8.67
C LEU A 100 6.29 -7.11 9.25
N THR A 101 6.18 -6.10 10.12
CA THR A 101 4.88 -5.61 10.59
C THR A 101 4.58 -4.25 9.96
N GLY A 102 3.29 -3.94 9.87
CA GLY A 102 2.81 -2.66 9.39
C GLY A 102 1.43 -2.32 9.97
N GLU A 103 1.12 -1.04 9.95
CA GLU A 103 -0.17 -0.49 10.32
C GLU A 103 -0.63 0.43 9.19
N ILE A 104 -1.85 0.24 8.69
CA ILE A 104 -2.54 1.21 7.83
C ILE A 104 -3.46 2.02 8.72
N ARG A 105 -3.38 3.35 8.62
CA ARG A 105 -4.27 4.28 9.33
C ARG A 105 -4.93 5.20 8.32
N VAL A 106 -6.25 5.06 8.17
CA VAL A 106 -7.06 5.91 7.30
C VAL A 106 -7.92 6.84 8.14
N PRO A 107 -7.76 8.18 8.00
CA PRO A 107 -8.58 9.14 8.72
C PRO A 107 -10.08 9.00 8.42
N LEU A 108 -10.91 9.34 9.40
CA LEU A 108 -12.36 9.52 9.24
C LEU A 108 -12.71 11.02 9.24
N PRO A 109 -13.68 11.49 8.42
CA PRO A 109 -14.46 10.71 7.44
C PRO A 109 -13.59 10.18 6.29
N LEU A 110 -13.94 9.01 5.74
CA LEU A 110 -13.16 8.37 4.69
C LEU A 110 -13.14 9.24 3.43
N GLN A 111 -11.97 9.34 2.82
CA GLN A 111 -11.76 9.97 1.51
C GLN A 111 -11.02 9.00 0.61
N GLU A 112 -11.39 8.99 -0.66
CA GLU A 112 -10.62 8.34 -1.69
C GLU A 112 -9.26 9.05 -1.84
N ASP A 113 -8.17 8.28 -1.84
CA ASP A 113 -6.79 8.77 -1.95
C ASP A 113 -6.05 7.88 -2.95
N LEU A 114 -5.88 8.39 -4.17
CA LEU A 114 -5.19 7.73 -5.28
C LEU A 114 -4.20 8.72 -5.94
N PRO A 115 -3.03 8.25 -6.42
CA PRO A 115 -1.94 9.14 -6.85
C PRO A 115 -2.21 9.92 -8.15
N TYR A 116 -3.17 9.48 -8.97
CA TYR A 116 -3.48 10.07 -10.28
C TYR A 116 -4.97 10.40 -10.45
N HIS A 117 -5.71 10.49 -9.36
CA HIS A 117 -7.12 10.78 -9.38
C HIS A 117 -7.47 11.73 -8.24
N LYS A 118 -8.30 12.74 -8.52
CA LYS A 118 -8.86 13.59 -7.47
C LYS A 118 -10.01 12.85 -6.81
N GLY A 119 -9.71 12.18 -5.71
CA GLY A 119 -10.70 11.45 -4.93
C GLY A 119 -11.76 12.35 -4.29
N GLY A 120 -12.77 11.71 -3.70
CA GLY A 120 -13.89 12.35 -3.02
C GLY A 120 -14.22 11.68 -1.67
N PRO A 121 -15.19 12.24 -0.93
CA PRO A 121 -15.68 11.60 0.29
C PRO A 121 -16.30 10.24 -0.03
N LEU A 122 -16.05 9.26 0.83
CA LEU A 122 -16.62 7.92 0.73
C LEU A 122 -17.75 7.75 1.77
N ASP A 123 -18.88 7.21 1.34
CA ASP A 123 -19.97 6.87 2.24
C ASP A 123 -19.65 5.58 3.01
N VAL A 124 -19.31 5.73 4.29
CA VAL A 124 -18.97 4.61 5.16
C VAL A 124 -20.17 3.67 5.37
N ALA A 125 -21.40 4.16 5.29
CA ALA A 125 -22.60 3.34 5.47
C ALA A 125 -22.83 2.38 4.28
N ALA A 126 -22.29 2.71 3.10
CA ALA A 126 -22.33 1.86 1.92
C ALA A 126 -21.25 0.77 1.92
N LEU A 127 -20.29 0.81 2.85
CA LEU A 127 -19.17 -0.13 2.94
C LEU A 127 -19.48 -1.27 3.90
N THR A 128 -19.34 -2.51 3.43
CA THR A 128 -19.61 -3.73 4.21
C THR A 128 -18.33 -4.45 4.64
N SER A 129 -17.26 -4.27 3.89
CA SER A 129 -16.01 -4.99 4.11
C SER A 129 -14.78 -4.16 3.74
N VAL A 130 -13.63 -4.60 4.24
CA VAL A 130 -12.31 -4.08 3.88
C VAL A 130 -11.48 -5.17 3.21
N ARG A 131 -10.68 -4.76 2.24
CA ARG A 131 -9.67 -5.56 1.55
C ARG A 131 -8.34 -4.84 1.64
N VAL A 132 -7.31 -5.56 2.03
CA VAL A 132 -5.95 -5.03 2.14
C VAL A 132 -5.08 -5.67 1.07
N ARG A 133 -4.33 -4.83 0.36
CA ARG A 133 -3.46 -5.26 -0.74
C ARG A 133 -2.09 -4.62 -0.61
N VAL A 134 -1.04 -5.44 -0.58
CA VAL A 134 0.35 -4.97 -0.54
C VAL A 134 1.09 -5.49 -1.76
N GLY A 135 1.66 -4.55 -2.54
CA GLY A 135 2.51 -4.86 -3.67
C GLY A 135 3.88 -5.32 -3.23
N TYR A 136 4.45 -6.29 -3.93
CA TYR A 136 5.83 -6.73 -3.74
C TYR A 136 6.51 -7.08 -5.07
N LEU A 137 7.84 -7.06 -5.07
CA LEU A 137 8.68 -7.46 -6.19
C LEU A 137 9.59 -8.60 -5.74
N VAL A 138 9.62 -9.70 -6.48
CA VAL A 138 10.64 -10.74 -6.27
C VAL A 138 12.01 -10.14 -6.60
N ASP A 139 12.99 -10.37 -5.72
CA ASP A 139 14.35 -9.88 -5.94
C ASP A 139 14.94 -10.48 -7.22
N ALA A 140 15.54 -9.63 -8.05
CA ALA A 140 16.04 -10.01 -9.36
C ALA A 140 17.27 -9.17 -9.76
N PRO A 141 18.24 -9.72 -10.50
CA PRO A 141 19.50 -9.02 -10.84
C PRO A 141 19.35 -7.74 -11.65
N ASP A 142 18.21 -7.53 -12.32
CA ASP A 142 17.90 -6.35 -13.13
C ASP A 142 16.97 -5.37 -12.42
N LEU A 143 16.54 -5.66 -11.19
CA LEU A 143 15.85 -4.71 -10.34
C LEU A 143 16.84 -3.61 -9.94
N ARG A 144 16.46 -2.36 -10.18
CA ARG A 144 17.28 -1.18 -9.89
C ARG A 144 16.53 -0.26 -8.97
N PHE A 145 17.26 0.32 -8.02
CA PHE A 145 16.70 1.21 -7.03
C PHE A 145 17.33 2.59 -7.12
N ARG A 146 16.54 3.61 -6.81
CA ARG A 146 17.00 4.94 -6.44
C ARG A 146 16.95 5.04 -4.93
N GLU A 147 17.93 5.71 -4.36
CA GLU A 147 17.91 6.09 -2.95
C GLU A 147 17.73 7.60 -2.83
N ALA A 148 16.92 7.99 -1.85
CA ALA A 148 16.71 9.35 -1.42
C ALA A 148 16.59 9.38 0.11
N LYS A 149 16.67 10.58 0.68
CA LYS A 149 16.27 10.82 2.06
C LYS A 149 14.99 11.65 2.05
N ASP A 150 14.11 11.36 3.00
CA ASP A 150 12.96 12.21 3.27
C ASP A 150 13.39 13.45 4.08
N ASP A 151 12.44 14.33 4.38
CA ASP A 151 12.64 15.57 5.14
C ASP A 151 13.12 15.34 6.60
N GLN A 152 13.04 14.11 7.10
CA GLN A 152 13.54 13.68 8.41
C GLN A 152 14.86 12.90 8.30
N GLY A 153 15.45 12.78 7.10
CA GLY A 153 16.69 12.05 6.87
C GLY A 153 16.54 10.53 6.79
N ARG A 154 15.31 9.99 6.83
CA ARG A 154 15.02 8.56 6.68
C ARG A 154 15.30 8.13 5.24
N VAL A 155 15.96 6.98 5.08
CA VAL A 155 16.27 6.44 3.75
C VAL A 155 15.00 5.91 3.09
N CYS A 156 14.69 6.44 1.92
CA CYS A 156 13.73 5.88 0.98
C CYS A 156 14.48 5.22 -0.16
N ARG A 157 14.27 3.91 -0.34
CA ARG A 157 14.74 3.17 -1.52
C ARG A 157 13.53 2.88 -2.40
N SER A 158 13.49 3.35 -3.65
CA SER A 158 12.37 3.14 -4.57
C SER A 158 12.83 2.43 -5.85
N PRO A 159 12.09 1.45 -6.37
CA PRO A 159 12.47 0.76 -7.60
C PRO A 159 12.28 1.67 -8.83
N ARG A 160 12.92 1.35 -9.96
CA ARG A 160 12.65 2.06 -11.23
C ARG A 160 11.23 1.72 -11.72
N TYR A 161 10.40 2.75 -11.93
CA TYR A 161 8.97 2.61 -12.27
C TYR A 161 8.68 1.61 -13.39
N ALA A 162 9.32 1.77 -14.56
CA ALA A 162 8.99 1.01 -15.77
C ALA A 162 9.01 -0.52 -15.57
N THR A 163 10.13 -1.05 -15.06
CA THR A 163 10.25 -2.50 -14.81
C THR A 163 9.42 -2.93 -13.60
N ALA A 164 9.32 -2.09 -12.57
CA ALA A 164 8.61 -2.41 -11.35
C ALA A 164 7.09 -2.56 -11.56
N VAL A 165 6.47 -1.67 -12.32
CA VAL A 165 5.01 -1.66 -12.50
C VAL A 165 4.51 -2.91 -13.22
N THR A 166 5.34 -3.47 -14.12
CA THR A 166 5.01 -4.69 -14.85
C THR A 166 5.31 -5.98 -14.08
N ARG A 167 6.16 -5.91 -13.05
CA ARG A 167 6.63 -7.10 -12.31
C ARG A 167 6.07 -7.22 -10.90
N GLN A 168 5.42 -6.17 -10.41
CA GLN A 168 4.80 -6.19 -9.10
C GLN A 168 3.77 -7.31 -9.02
N GLN A 169 3.88 -8.10 -7.97
CA GLN A 169 2.87 -9.05 -7.52
C GLN A 169 2.16 -8.44 -6.30
N PHE A 170 1.08 -9.07 -5.85
CA PHE A 170 0.26 -8.54 -4.79
C PHE A 170 -0.11 -9.63 -3.81
N ALA A 171 0.18 -9.39 -2.53
CA ALA A 171 -0.43 -10.14 -1.45
C ALA A 171 -1.70 -9.42 -1.01
N GLU A 172 -2.78 -10.17 -0.83
CA GLU A 172 -4.11 -9.64 -0.56
C GLU A 172 -4.81 -10.46 0.51
N VAL A 173 -5.53 -9.77 1.39
CA VAL A 173 -6.46 -10.38 2.36
C VAL A 173 -7.77 -9.60 2.34
N GLY A 174 -8.88 -10.32 2.23
CA GLY A 174 -10.23 -9.77 2.21
C GLY A 174 -11.21 -10.79 1.62
N GLN A 175 -12.52 -10.58 1.71
CA GLN A 175 -13.24 -9.48 2.35
C GLN A 175 -13.31 -9.67 3.89
N LEU A 176 -12.77 -8.72 4.66
CA LEU A 176 -12.87 -8.71 6.12
C LEU A 176 -14.04 -7.81 6.55
N PRO A 177 -14.82 -8.17 7.58
CA PRO A 177 -15.89 -7.31 8.07
C PRO A 177 -15.37 -5.93 8.48
N LEU A 178 -16.08 -4.88 8.07
CA LEU A 178 -15.79 -3.54 8.56
C LEU A 178 -16.26 -3.45 10.03
N PRO A 179 -15.38 -3.15 11.00
CA PRO A 179 -15.78 -3.11 12.39
C PRO A 179 -16.74 -1.94 12.64
N ALA A 180 -17.69 -2.16 13.54
CA ALA A 180 -18.50 -1.09 14.10
C ALA A 180 -17.57 -0.04 14.73
N GLN A 181 -18.02 1.22 14.74
CA GLN A 181 -17.29 2.28 15.44
C GLN A 181 -17.27 1.94 16.93
N ALA A 182 -16.07 1.83 17.51
CA ALA A 182 -15.93 1.71 18.95
C ALA A 182 -16.44 3.01 19.60
N ASN A 183 -17.40 2.89 20.50
CA ASN A 183 -17.76 3.98 21.41
C ASN A 183 -16.62 4.16 22.43
N PRO A 184 -16.30 5.41 22.80
CA PRO A 184 -15.23 5.71 23.76
C PRO A 184 -15.52 5.13 25.14
#